data_AF-C1CYB4-F1
#
_entry.id   AF-C1CYB4-F1
#
_cell.length_a   1.000
_cell.length_b   1.000
_cell.length_c   1.000
_cell.angle_alpha   90.00
_cell.angle_beta   90.00
_cell.angle_gamma   90.00
#
_symmetry.space_group_name_H-M   'P 1'
#
loop_
_entity.id
_entity.type
_entity.pdbx_description
1 polymer ?
#
loop_
_entity_poly.entity_id
_entity_poly.type
_entity_poly.pdbx_seq_one_letter_code
_entity_poly.pdbx_strand_id
1 'polypeptide(L)'
;MANVESFDLDHTKVRAPYVRLAGVKTTPRGDSISKYDLRLLQPNQGAIDPAAIHTLEHLLAGYLRDHLQDVVDVSPMGCRTGMYMAVIGTPDEEGVLKAFEAALQDTAAHDRPIPGVSELECGNFRDHDLHAARQHAREALAQGLKVQQTVLLQR
;
A
#
# COMPACT_ATOMS: atom_id res chain seq x y z
N MET A 1 -23.43 -12.87 -3.25
CA MET A 1 -22.33 -11.96 -3.63
C MET A 1 -21.13 -12.81 -4.01
N ALA A 2 -20.26 -12.34 -4.91
CA ALA A 2 -18.98 -13.01 -5.16
C ALA A 2 -18.16 -13.02 -3.86
N ASN A 3 -17.38 -14.08 -3.61
CA ASN A 3 -16.44 -14.08 -2.50
C ASN A 3 -15.35 -13.03 -2.79
N VAL A 4 -15.02 -12.21 -1.80
CA VAL A 4 -13.93 -11.25 -1.88
C VAL A 4 -12.85 -11.72 -0.93
N GLU A 5 -11.69 -12.10 -1.47
CA GLU A 5 -10.57 -12.69 -0.72
C GLU A 5 -10.18 -11.89 0.53
N SER A 6 -10.31 -10.56 0.49
CA SER A 6 -10.02 -9.70 1.64
C SER A 6 -10.97 -9.90 2.83
N PHE A 7 -12.16 -10.45 2.62
CA PHE A 7 -13.12 -10.73 3.70
C PHE A 7 -12.79 -12.01 4.46
N ASP A 8 -11.94 -12.87 3.91
CA ASP A 8 -11.52 -14.11 4.54
C ASP A 8 -10.28 -13.93 5.43
N LEU A 9 -9.59 -12.78 5.37
CA LEU A 9 -8.41 -12.48 6.20
C LEU A 9 -8.80 -12.23 7.66
N ASP A 10 -8.14 -12.96 8.58
CA ASP A 10 -8.25 -12.75 10.02
C ASP A 10 -7.37 -11.57 10.47
N HIS A 11 -7.99 -10.39 10.51
CA HIS A 11 -7.35 -9.14 10.90
C HIS A 11 -6.89 -9.11 12.37
N THR A 12 -7.32 -10.07 13.21
CA THR A 12 -6.85 -10.17 14.59
C THR A 12 -5.50 -10.87 14.73
N LYS A 13 -5.07 -11.61 13.69
CA LYS A 13 -3.85 -12.43 13.70
C LYS A 13 -2.69 -11.83 12.90
N VAL A 14 -2.97 -10.92 11.97
CA VAL A 14 -1.92 -10.17 11.27
C VAL A 14 -1.28 -9.13 12.18
N ARG A 15 -0.02 -8.75 11.91
CA ARG A 15 0.74 -7.80 12.72
C ARG A 15 1.42 -6.76 11.83
N ALA A 16 0.85 -5.57 11.76
CA ALA A 16 1.35 -4.43 10.99
C ALA A 16 2.62 -3.81 11.61
N PRO A 17 3.42 -3.08 10.81
CA PRO A 17 3.31 -2.92 9.36
C PRO A 17 3.83 -4.14 8.58
N TYR A 18 3.29 -4.41 7.39
CA TYR A 18 3.67 -5.58 6.60
C TYR A 18 3.39 -5.44 5.10
N VAL A 19 4.01 -6.32 4.31
CA VAL A 19 3.61 -6.70 2.95
C VAL A 19 2.99 -8.10 2.99
N ARG A 20 1.89 -8.32 2.28
CA ARG A 20 1.28 -9.64 2.13
C ARG A 20 0.75 -9.84 0.72
N LEU A 21 1.05 -10.98 0.10
CA LEU A 21 0.35 -11.40 -1.10
C LEU A 21 -1.14 -11.64 -0.80
N ALA A 22 -1.99 -10.75 -1.31
CA ALA A 22 -3.44 -10.79 -1.08
C ALA A 22 -4.16 -11.75 -2.03
N GLY A 23 -3.63 -11.95 -3.23
CA GLY A 23 -4.15 -12.87 -4.23
C GLY A 23 -3.39 -12.76 -5.55
N VAL A 24 -3.51 -13.79 -6.39
CA VAL A 24 -2.95 -13.81 -7.75
C VAL A 24 -4.06 -14.20 -8.70
N LYS A 25 -4.18 -13.49 -9.82
CA LYS A 25 -5.07 -13.86 -10.92
C LYS A 25 -4.27 -14.09 -12.18
N THR A 26 -4.53 -15.20 -12.86
CA THR A 26 -3.97 -15.48 -14.18
C THR A 26 -4.98 -15.05 -15.26
N THR A 27 -4.52 -14.31 -16.26
CA THR A 27 -5.32 -13.89 -17.40
C THR A 27 -5.54 -15.09 -18.34
N PRO A 28 -6.56 -15.05 -19.23
CA PRO A 28 -6.73 -16.06 -20.26
C PRO A 28 -5.54 -16.21 -21.23
N ARG A 29 -4.62 -15.24 -21.23
CA ARG A 29 -3.41 -15.22 -22.06
C ARG A 29 -2.17 -15.76 -21.35
N GLY A 30 -2.27 -16.09 -20.05
CA GLY A 30 -1.20 -16.69 -19.26
C GLY A 30 -0.43 -15.71 -18.36
N ASP A 31 -0.65 -14.40 -18.52
CA ASP A 31 -0.04 -13.41 -17.62
C ASP A 31 -0.63 -13.50 -16.21
N SER A 32 0.16 -13.20 -15.19
CA SER A 32 -0.32 -13.12 -13.81
C SER A 32 -0.47 -11.66 -13.37
N ILE A 33 -1.40 -11.39 -12.47
CA ILE A 33 -1.54 -10.12 -11.76
C ILE A 33 -1.57 -10.46 -10.28
N SER A 34 -0.58 -9.97 -9.54
CA SER A 34 -0.50 -10.12 -8.09
C SER A 34 -1.06 -8.89 -7.41
N LYS A 35 -1.91 -9.11 -6.41
CA LYS A 35 -2.42 -8.07 -5.52
C LYS A 35 -1.71 -8.16 -4.18
N TYR A 36 -1.16 -7.06 -3.72
CA TYR A 36 -0.46 -6.93 -2.46
C TYR A 36 -1.22 -6.03 -1.48
N ASP A 37 -1.23 -6.45 -0.22
CA ASP A 37 -1.68 -5.68 0.94
C ASP A 37 -0.43 -5.04 1.57
N LEU A 38 -0.29 -3.73 1.38
CA LEU A 38 0.78 -2.90 1.95
C LEU A 38 0.22 -2.23 3.23
N ARG A 39 0.33 -2.93 4.35
CA ARG A 39 -0.26 -2.51 5.63
C ARG A 39 0.66 -1.58 6.39
N LEU A 40 0.15 -0.42 6.77
CA LEU A 40 0.88 0.58 7.56
C LEU A 40 0.47 0.56 9.03
N LEU A 41 -0.82 0.43 9.32
CA LEU A 41 -1.37 0.44 10.69
C LEU A 41 -2.00 -0.90 11.04
N GLN A 42 -1.99 -1.23 12.33
CA GLN A 42 -2.67 -2.41 12.84
C GLN A 42 -4.18 -2.28 12.61
N PRO A 43 -4.82 -3.25 11.93
CA PRO A 43 -6.27 -3.24 11.74
C PRO A 43 -7.05 -3.05 13.06
N ASN A 44 -8.11 -2.24 13.00
CA ASN A 44 -9.00 -1.93 14.12
C ASN A 44 -8.36 -1.19 15.31
N GLN A 45 -7.14 -0.67 15.18
CA GLN A 45 -6.47 0.11 16.23
C GLN A 45 -6.27 1.59 15.89
N GLY A 46 -6.68 2.01 14.69
CA GLY A 46 -6.54 3.37 14.22
C GLY A 46 -6.82 3.48 12.72
N ALA A 47 -6.70 4.69 12.20
CA ALA A 47 -6.83 4.99 10.78
C ALA A 47 -5.96 6.21 10.46
N ILE A 48 -5.38 6.22 9.27
CA ILE A 48 -4.65 7.36 8.70
C ILE A 48 -5.67 8.44 8.31
N ASP A 49 -5.38 9.69 8.59
CA ASP A 49 -6.25 10.81 8.22
C ASP A 49 -6.42 10.91 6.69
N PRO A 50 -7.60 11.35 6.20
CA PRO A 50 -7.89 11.36 4.76
C PRO A 50 -6.82 12.11 3.91
N ALA A 51 -6.44 13.31 4.34
CA ALA A 51 -5.41 14.11 3.65
C ALA A 51 -4.03 13.42 3.63
N ALA A 52 -3.68 12.73 4.72
CA ALA A 52 -2.41 12.03 4.85
C ALA A 52 -2.36 10.77 3.96
N ILE A 53 -3.43 9.95 3.94
CA ILE A 53 -3.47 8.75 3.10
C ILE A 53 -3.55 9.08 1.61
N HIS A 54 -4.23 10.16 1.24
CA HIS A 54 -4.25 10.66 -0.13
C HIS A 54 -2.88 11.17 -0.58
N THR A 55 -2.13 11.81 0.33
CA THR A 55 -0.73 12.19 0.03
C THR A 55 0.18 10.97 -0.07
N LEU A 56 -0.02 9.96 0.79
CA LEU A 56 0.68 8.68 0.66
C LEU A 56 0.39 8.00 -0.68
N GLU A 57 -0.85 8.02 -1.16
CA GLU A 57 -1.22 7.51 -2.49
C GLU A 57 -0.39 8.17 -3.59
N HIS A 58 -0.38 9.50 -3.65
CA HIS A 58 0.35 10.24 -4.68
C HIS A 58 1.86 9.95 -4.65
N LEU A 59 2.47 9.89 -3.46
CA LEU A 59 3.89 9.63 -3.31
C LEU A 59 4.25 8.17 -3.60
N LEU A 60 3.53 7.21 -3.00
CA LEU A 60 3.79 5.79 -3.17
C LEU A 60 3.48 5.32 -4.58
N ALA A 61 2.50 5.91 -5.29
CA ALA A 61 2.24 5.60 -6.69
C ALA A 61 3.46 5.90 -7.57
N GLY A 62 4.20 6.97 -7.29
CA GLY A 62 5.46 7.28 -7.97
C GLY A 62 6.59 6.37 -7.48
N TYR A 63 6.88 6.41 -6.18
CA TYR A 63 8.07 5.74 -5.63
C TYR A 63 8.02 4.22 -5.73
N LEU A 64 6.87 3.56 -5.64
CA LEU A 64 6.80 2.12 -5.89
C LEU A 64 7.16 1.76 -7.34
N ARG A 65 6.87 2.64 -8.32
CA ARG A 65 7.27 2.44 -9.71
C ARG A 65 8.76 2.65 -9.94
N ASP A 66 9.43 3.44 -9.10
CA ASP A 66 10.88 3.60 -9.13
C ASP A 66 11.61 2.33 -8.63
N HIS A 67 10.99 1.59 -7.70
CA HIS A 67 11.61 0.42 -7.05
C HIS A 67 11.06 -0.94 -7.48
N LEU A 68 9.92 -0.98 -8.18
CA LEU A 68 9.27 -2.20 -8.65
C LEU A 68 8.70 -2.00 -10.05
N GLN A 69 9.15 -2.85 -10.98
CA GLN A 69 8.66 -2.85 -12.36
C GLN A 69 7.21 -3.36 -12.42
N ASP A 70 6.50 -2.94 -13.46
CA ASP A 70 5.16 -3.41 -13.81
C ASP A 70 4.06 -3.19 -12.75
N VAL A 71 4.23 -2.20 -11.88
CA VAL A 71 3.17 -1.74 -10.96
C VAL A 71 2.03 -1.12 -11.76
N VAL A 72 0.85 -1.73 -11.65
CA VAL A 72 -0.39 -1.32 -12.33
C VAL A 72 -1.12 -0.25 -11.54
N ASP A 73 -1.30 -0.48 -10.23
CA ASP A 73 -2.11 0.36 -9.35
C ASP A 73 -1.54 0.41 -7.94
N VAL A 74 -1.69 1.55 -7.28
CA VAL A 74 -1.45 1.76 -5.85
C VAL A 74 -2.59 2.63 -5.34
N SER A 75 -3.48 2.07 -4.53
CA SER A 75 -4.71 2.73 -4.11
C SER A 75 -4.95 2.59 -2.60
N PRO A 76 -5.49 3.61 -1.91
CA PRO A 76 -5.73 3.56 -0.48
C PRO A 76 -6.82 2.55 -0.14
N MET A 77 -6.66 1.86 0.99
CA MET A 77 -7.72 1.03 1.52
C MET A 77 -8.83 1.91 2.11
N GLY A 78 -10.10 1.54 1.90
CA GLY A 78 -11.23 2.27 2.49
C GLY A 78 -11.22 2.29 4.03
N CYS A 79 -10.58 1.32 4.68
CA CYS A 79 -10.37 1.33 6.14
C CYS A 79 -9.20 2.23 6.58
N ARG A 80 -8.49 2.87 5.65
CA ARG A 80 -7.40 3.83 5.86
C ARG A 80 -6.23 3.33 6.73
N THR A 81 -5.89 2.06 6.62
CA THR A 81 -4.76 1.47 7.39
C THR A 81 -3.59 1.04 6.52
N GLY A 82 -3.62 1.32 5.23
CA GLY A 82 -2.59 0.93 4.26
C GLY A 82 -3.06 1.13 2.82
N MET A 83 -2.31 0.54 1.89
CA MET A 83 -2.54 0.60 0.45
C MET A 83 -2.72 -0.81 -0.12
N TYR A 84 -3.52 -0.94 -1.18
CA TYR A 84 -3.39 -2.09 -2.07
C TYR A 84 -2.47 -1.72 -3.23
N MET A 85 -1.69 -2.69 -3.69
CA MET A 85 -0.91 -2.58 -4.92
C MET A 85 -1.26 -3.72 -5.85
N ALA A 86 -1.43 -3.46 -7.14
CA ALA A 86 -1.52 -4.47 -8.18
C ALA A 86 -0.28 -4.40 -9.08
N VAL A 87 0.30 -5.55 -9.40
CA VAL A 87 1.54 -5.67 -10.19
C VAL A 87 1.40 -6.81 -11.20
N ILE A 88 1.90 -6.64 -12.42
CA ILE A 88 1.96 -7.73 -13.39
C ILE A 88 3.05 -8.71 -12.97
N GLY A 89 2.78 -10.00 -13.17
CA GLY A 89 3.63 -11.09 -12.73
C GLY A 89 3.43 -11.45 -11.26
N THR A 90 4.41 -12.17 -10.74
CA THR A 90 4.46 -12.66 -9.35
C THR A 90 5.84 -12.31 -8.78
N PRO A 91 6.11 -11.01 -8.52
CA PRO A 91 7.36 -10.62 -7.90
C PRO A 91 7.48 -11.29 -6.54
N ASP A 92 8.72 -11.60 -6.14
CA ASP A 92 9.02 -12.18 -4.83
C ASP A 92 8.58 -11.26 -3.69
N GLU A 93 7.99 -11.82 -2.63
CA GLU A 93 7.42 -11.03 -1.52
C GLU A 93 8.49 -10.22 -0.77
N GLU A 94 9.72 -10.74 -0.64
CA GLU A 94 10.84 -9.99 -0.05
C GLU A 94 11.32 -8.88 -0.99
N GLY A 95 11.27 -9.11 -2.30
CA GLY A 95 11.46 -8.06 -3.32
C GLY A 95 10.43 -6.92 -3.19
N VAL A 96 9.16 -7.26 -3.01
CA VAL A 96 8.09 -6.27 -2.80
C VAL A 96 8.26 -5.54 -1.46
N LEU A 97 8.63 -6.25 -0.39
CA LEU A 97 8.95 -5.64 0.90
C LEU A 97 10.04 -4.58 0.76
N LYS A 98 11.18 -4.93 0.12
CA LYS A 98 12.28 -3.99 -0.11
C LYS A 98 11.86 -2.77 -0.94
N ALA A 99 11.08 -2.98 -2.00
CA ALA A 99 10.56 -1.88 -2.81
C ALA A 99 9.65 -0.97 -2.00
N PHE A 100 8.80 -1.54 -1.13
CA PHE A 100 7.93 -0.76 -0.26
C PHE A 100 8.72 0.01 0.81
N GLU A 101 9.72 -0.60 1.43
CA GLU A 101 10.62 0.07 2.37
C GLU A 101 11.35 1.25 1.70
N ALA A 102 11.90 1.05 0.51
CA ALA A 102 12.56 2.11 -0.26
C ALA A 102 11.58 3.25 -0.62
N ALA A 103 10.37 2.92 -1.07
CA ALA A 103 9.34 3.91 -1.35
C ALA A 103 8.90 4.69 -0.10
N LEU A 104 8.85 4.04 1.08
CA LEU A 104 8.59 4.72 2.35
C LEU A 104 9.76 5.60 2.79
N GLN A 105 11.01 5.21 2.51
CA GLN A 105 12.18 6.05 2.78
C GLN A 105 12.15 7.31 1.92
N ASP A 106 11.88 7.17 0.62
CA ASP A 106 11.71 8.31 -0.29
C ASP A 106 10.55 9.21 0.13
N THR A 107 9.42 8.60 0.52
CA THR A 107 8.27 9.32 1.06
C THR A 107 8.64 10.11 2.32
N ALA A 108 9.32 9.48 3.29
CA ALA A 108 9.75 10.13 4.53
C ALA A 108 10.72 11.30 4.29
N ALA A 109 11.58 11.17 3.27
CA ALA A 109 12.55 12.18 2.85
C ALA A 109 11.96 13.28 1.96
N HIS A 110 10.77 13.07 1.36
CA HIS A 110 10.17 14.00 0.40
C HIS A 110 9.99 15.41 0.96
N ASP A 111 10.55 16.41 0.29
CA ASP A 111 10.60 17.82 0.71
C ASP A 111 10.26 18.82 -0.41
N ARG A 112 9.75 18.30 -1.54
CA ARG A 112 9.33 19.06 -2.72
C ARG A 112 7.79 19.07 -2.84
N PRO A 113 7.21 19.82 -3.80
CA PRO A 113 5.77 19.76 -4.04
C PRO A 113 5.30 18.33 -4.31
N ILE A 114 4.18 17.94 -3.71
CA ILE A 114 3.55 16.63 -3.94
C ILE A 114 3.19 16.55 -5.44
N PRO A 115 3.57 15.48 -6.14
CA PRO A 115 3.24 15.32 -7.56
C PRO A 115 1.73 15.19 -7.78
N GLY A 116 1.22 15.74 -8.88
CA GLY A 116 -0.19 15.64 -9.26
C GLY A 116 -1.15 16.45 -8.40
N VAL A 117 -0.68 17.44 -7.63
CA VAL A 117 -1.52 18.29 -6.77
C VAL A 117 -1.89 19.58 -7.49
N SER A 118 -2.91 19.49 -8.35
CA SER A 118 -3.59 20.62 -8.98
C SER A 118 -5.03 20.24 -9.33
N GLU A 119 -5.89 21.24 -9.60
CA GLU A 119 -7.28 21.02 -10.04
C GLU A 119 -7.37 20.20 -11.33
N LEU A 120 -6.32 20.18 -12.16
CA LEU A 120 -6.26 19.43 -13.41
C LEU A 120 -5.82 17.97 -13.23
N GLU A 121 -5.06 17.67 -12.17
CA GLU A 121 -4.38 16.38 -12.00
C GLU A 121 -5.00 15.53 -10.88
N CYS A 122 -5.72 16.15 -9.95
CA CYS A 122 -6.31 15.47 -8.80
C CYS A 122 -7.78 15.85 -8.61
N GLY A 123 -8.63 14.82 -8.39
CA GLY A 123 -10.05 15.00 -8.11
C GLY A 123 -10.36 15.77 -6.82
N ASN A 124 -9.39 15.90 -5.90
CA ASN A 124 -9.49 16.72 -4.70
C ASN A 124 -8.12 17.25 -4.22
N PHE A 125 -7.47 18.10 -5.04
CA PHE A 125 -6.12 18.61 -4.78
C PHE A 125 -5.93 19.41 -3.46
N ARG A 126 -7.02 19.77 -2.76
CA ARG A 126 -6.96 20.50 -1.49
C ARG A 126 -6.76 19.59 -0.28
N ASP A 127 -6.99 18.28 -0.44
CA ASP A 127 -6.99 17.30 0.65
C ASP A 127 -5.66 16.56 0.72
N HIS A 128 -4.59 17.28 1.06
CA HIS A 128 -3.25 16.74 1.19
C HIS A 128 -2.55 17.22 2.46
N ASP A 129 -1.80 16.33 3.09
CA ASP A 129 -0.95 16.60 4.24
C ASP A 129 0.39 15.85 4.09
N LEU A 130 1.39 16.56 3.56
CA LEU A 130 2.75 16.03 3.39
C LEU A 130 3.40 15.72 4.75
N HIS A 131 3.16 16.54 5.77
CA HIS A 131 3.81 16.35 7.06
C HIS A 131 3.35 15.04 7.70
N ALA A 132 2.03 14.81 7.74
CA ALA A 132 1.43 13.59 8.27
C ALA A 132 1.79 12.35 7.43
N ALA A 133 1.79 12.45 6.09
CA ALA A 133 2.20 11.35 5.21
C ALA A 133 3.64 10.91 5.47
N ARG A 134 4.57 11.88 5.55
CA ARG A 134 5.97 11.61 5.92
C ARG A 134 6.10 10.97 7.29
N GLN A 135 5.26 11.39 8.23
CA GLN A 135 5.28 10.85 9.59
C GLN A 135 4.85 9.39 9.63
N HIS A 136 3.76 9.03 8.95
CA HIS A 136 3.35 7.62 8.83
C HIS A 136 4.39 6.75 8.13
N ALA A 137 5.09 7.28 7.12
CA ALA A 137 6.19 6.56 6.48
C ALA A 137 7.35 6.29 7.45
N ARG A 138 7.76 7.30 8.24
CA ARG A 138 8.78 7.13 9.29
C ARG A 138 8.35 6.14 10.37
N GLU A 139 7.11 6.21 10.82
CA GLU A 139 6.57 5.31 11.85
C GLU A 139 6.50 3.86 11.39
N ALA A 140 6.11 3.62 10.13
CA ALA A 140 6.11 2.28 9.55
C ALA A 140 7.54 1.71 9.47
N LEU A 141 8.49 2.50 8.97
CA LEU A 141 9.91 2.11 8.93
C LEU A 141 10.47 1.83 10.33
N ALA A 142 10.17 2.68 11.31
CA ALA A 142 10.66 2.53 12.68
C ALA A 142 10.09 1.29 13.40
N GLN A 143 8.87 0.87 13.07
CA GLN A 143 8.27 -0.36 13.60
C GLN A 143 8.82 -1.64 12.97
N GLY A 144 9.47 -1.53 11.81
CA GLY A 144 10.00 -2.65 11.03
C GLY A 144 8.90 -3.34 10.23
N LEU A 145 9.02 -3.27 8.90
CA LEU A 145 8.12 -3.99 7.99
C LEU A 145 8.58 -5.44 7.84
N LYS A 146 7.66 -6.30 7.42
CA LYS A 146 7.92 -7.73 7.18
C LYS A 146 6.99 -8.30 6.14
N VAL A 147 7.33 -9.47 5.62
CA VAL A 147 6.38 -10.32 4.90
C VAL A 147 5.43 -10.98 5.90
N GLN A 148 4.13 -10.81 5.70
CA GLN A 148 3.05 -11.36 6.52
C GLN A 148 2.34 -12.46 5.74
N GLN A 149 2.35 -13.67 6.28
CA GLN A 149 1.59 -14.78 5.71
C GLN A 149 0.08 -14.54 5.82
N THR A 150 -0.68 -15.04 4.84
CA THR A 150 -2.14 -14.98 4.88
C THR A 150 -2.68 -15.93 5.94
N VAL A 151 -3.45 -15.38 6.89
CA VAL A 151 -4.14 -16.15 7.94
C VAL A 151 -5.64 -15.96 7.74
N LEU A 152 -6.34 -17.05 7.41
CA LEU A 152 -7.76 -16.99 7.13
C LEU A 152 -8.61 -17.15 8.40
N LEU A 153 -9.80 -16.59 8.37
CA LEU A 153 -10.84 -16.80 9.37
C LEU A 153 -11.25 -18.27 9.40
N GLN A 154 -11.42 -18.80 10.60
CA GLN A 154 -12.06 -20.11 10.80
C GLN A 154 -13.56 -19.86 10.92
N ARG A 155 -14.32 -20.24 9.90
CA ARG A 155 -15.78 -20.07 9.83
C ARG A 155 -16.44 -21.41 9.59
#